data_AF-G9NFN4-F1
#
_entry.id   AF-G9NFN4-F1
#
_cell.length_a   1.000
_cell.length_b   1.000
_cell.length_c   1.000
_cell.angle_alpha   90.00
_cell.angle_beta   90.00
_cell.angle_gamma   90.00
#
_symmetry.space_group_name_H-M   'P 1'
#
loop_
_entity.id
_entity.type
_entity.pdbx_description
1 polymer ?
#
loop_
_entity_poly.entity_id
_entity_poly.type
_entity_poly.pdbx_seq_one_letter_code
_entity_poly.pdbx_strand_id
1 'polypeptide(L)'
;MKGQITASLGLFAKLAASSVIYSGNGYGTYYYDIQHPQSCGQDLSVANTGNVECSQFLALNLNQINSNNLVAMNHSLIASNLAQYCGRQVVVSVNGVASSTPFFIGDGCERCGTGSSTGPWNPSGAPGLDFSFSALSALNGQACNQGHIDISWQVLDTTLFDFDSNAPGQPWGPVSGGSNPGNGGGDPGSCTWAGHCQGASCSSDDDCSDSLVCSSGKCSTDSGSGGSAPPATCTWAGHCLGASCSTEDDCSDSLVCTNGKCSN
;
A
#
# COMPACT_ATOMS: atom_id res chain seq x y z
N MET A 1 47.05 -34.03 4.76
CA MET A 1 45.61 -34.29 4.54
C MET A 1 44.86 -33.01 4.84
N LYS A 2 44.33 -32.34 3.82
CA LYS A 2 43.51 -31.13 3.95
C LYS A 2 42.05 -31.59 4.00
N GLY A 3 41.41 -31.47 5.17
CA GLY A 3 39.98 -31.75 5.31
C GLY A 3 39.19 -30.56 4.77
N GLN A 4 38.46 -30.77 3.66
CA GLN A 4 37.49 -29.81 3.16
C GLN A 4 36.15 -30.07 3.85
N ILE A 5 35.63 -29.01 4.47
CA ILE A 5 34.30 -28.93 5.06
C ILE A 5 33.29 -28.87 3.91
N THR A 6 32.46 -29.90 3.78
CA THR A 6 31.33 -29.91 2.85
C THR A 6 30.19 -29.12 3.49
N ALA A 7 30.05 -27.84 3.14
CA ALA A 7 28.86 -27.07 3.46
C ALA A 7 27.72 -27.53 2.53
N SER A 8 26.65 -28.04 3.12
CA SER A 8 25.42 -28.42 2.43
C SER A 8 24.77 -27.17 1.83
N LEU A 9 24.85 -27.01 0.51
CA LEU A 9 24.06 -26.02 -0.21
C LEU A 9 22.58 -26.41 -0.10
N GLY A 10 21.84 -25.73 0.77
CA GLY A 10 20.40 -25.69 0.73
C GLY A 10 19.94 -25.05 -0.58
N LEU A 11 19.16 -25.81 -1.35
CA LEU A 11 18.60 -25.44 -2.63
C LEU A 11 17.53 -24.35 -2.45
N PHE A 12 17.91 -23.08 -2.51
CA PHE A 12 16.94 -21.99 -2.65
C PHE A 12 16.46 -21.96 -4.10
N ALA A 13 15.19 -22.34 -4.28
CA ALA A 13 14.47 -22.12 -5.53
C ALA A 13 14.55 -20.64 -5.92
N LYS A 14 14.88 -20.39 -7.19
CA LYS A 14 14.88 -19.08 -7.83
C LYS A 14 13.46 -18.52 -7.90
N LEU A 15 12.97 -17.97 -6.81
CA LEU A 15 12.10 -16.80 -6.86
C LEU A 15 13.03 -15.61 -7.09
N ALA A 16 12.67 -14.65 -7.92
CA ALA A 16 13.48 -13.46 -8.15
C ALA A 16 13.72 -12.74 -6.80
N ALA A 17 14.86 -13.01 -6.16
CA ALA A 17 15.25 -12.28 -4.96
C ALA A 17 15.59 -10.87 -5.41
N SER A 18 14.67 -9.94 -5.16
CA SER A 18 14.93 -8.51 -5.33
C SER A 18 16.22 -8.14 -4.61
N SER A 19 17.05 -7.31 -5.23
CA SER A 19 18.34 -6.95 -4.65
C SER A 19 18.14 -6.14 -3.37
N VAL A 20 18.87 -6.50 -2.31
CA VAL A 20 18.96 -5.69 -1.11
C VAL A 20 19.79 -4.44 -1.43
N ILE A 21 19.19 -3.26 -1.29
CA ILE A 21 19.85 -1.96 -1.55
C ILE A 21 20.36 -1.30 -0.26
N TYR A 22 19.78 -1.69 0.88
CA TYR A 22 20.19 -1.22 2.19
C TYR A 22 19.77 -2.24 3.26
N SER A 23 20.51 -2.32 4.36
CA SER A 23 20.14 -3.17 5.48
C SER A 23 20.66 -2.58 6.78
N GLY A 24 19.96 -2.87 7.88
CA GLY A 24 20.37 -2.40 9.20
C GLY A 24 19.86 -3.30 10.32
N ASN A 25 20.31 -2.99 11.52
CA ASN A 25 19.83 -3.53 12.78
C ASN A 25 19.69 -2.39 13.78
N GLY A 26 18.83 -2.57 14.77
CA GLY A 26 18.57 -1.56 15.80
C GLY A 26 17.14 -1.68 16.31
N TYR A 27 16.42 -0.57 16.37
CA TYR A 27 15.15 -0.50 17.10
C TYR A 27 13.96 -0.17 16.21
N GLY A 28 12.85 -0.86 16.43
CA GLY A 28 11.55 -0.47 15.91
C GLY A 28 10.80 0.33 16.96
N THR A 29 10.29 1.51 16.61
CA THR A 29 9.35 2.26 17.46
C THR A 29 8.09 2.63 16.68
N TYR A 30 7.20 3.45 17.23
CA TYR A 30 5.98 3.88 16.55
C TYR A 30 5.74 5.38 16.73
N TYR A 31 5.05 5.99 15.77
CA TYR A 31 4.71 7.42 15.84
C TYR A 31 3.30 7.77 15.34
N TYR A 32 2.65 6.86 14.62
CA TYR A 32 1.33 7.09 14.02
C TYR A 32 0.45 5.84 14.10
N ASP A 33 -0.84 5.98 13.82
CA ASP A 33 -1.74 4.87 13.48
C ASP A 33 -3.06 5.45 12.94
N ILE A 34 -3.42 5.13 11.70
CA ILE A 34 -4.62 5.70 11.08
C ILE A 34 -5.91 4.98 11.49
N GLN A 35 -5.81 3.74 11.98
CA GLN A 35 -6.96 2.93 12.42
C GLN A 35 -7.18 3.02 13.93
N HIS A 36 -6.09 3.13 14.69
CA HIS A 36 -6.09 3.19 16.15
C HIS A 36 -5.35 4.45 16.66
N PRO A 37 -5.83 5.66 16.34
CA PRO A 37 -5.13 6.90 16.67
C PRO A 37 -5.04 7.17 18.18
N GLN A 38 -5.82 6.47 19.01
CA GLN A 38 -5.69 6.49 20.47
C GLN A 38 -5.08 5.16 20.93
N SER A 39 -3.75 5.14 21.09
CA SER A 39 -3.01 3.91 21.39
C SER A 39 -1.94 4.16 22.44
N CYS A 40 -1.72 3.20 23.34
CA CYS A 40 -0.70 3.29 24.40
C CYS A 40 -0.80 4.54 25.29
N GLY A 41 -2.01 5.02 25.55
CA GLY A 41 -2.24 6.24 26.31
C GLY A 41 -1.73 7.51 25.62
N GLN A 42 -1.45 7.46 24.32
CA GLN A 42 -1.05 8.58 23.49
C GLN A 42 -2.12 8.88 22.42
N ASP A 43 -2.20 10.14 22.02
CA ASP A 43 -2.97 10.59 20.87
C ASP A 43 -2.03 10.74 19.66
N LEU A 44 -2.17 9.83 18.70
CA LEU A 44 -1.39 9.75 17.46
C LEU A 44 -2.07 10.51 16.31
N SER A 45 -3.26 11.08 16.51
CA SER A 45 -4.04 11.73 15.44
C SER A 45 -3.31 12.91 14.80
N VAL A 46 -2.53 13.66 15.59
CA VAL A 46 -1.74 14.79 15.10
C VAL A 46 -0.68 14.31 14.10
N ALA A 47 0.03 13.22 14.43
CA ALA A 47 1.03 12.65 13.55
C ALA A 47 0.41 12.25 12.21
N ASN A 48 -0.80 11.68 12.22
CA ASN A 48 -1.49 11.23 11.00
C ASN A 48 -1.77 12.37 9.98
N THR A 49 -1.76 13.62 10.42
CA THR A 49 -2.00 14.80 9.57
C THR A 49 -0.72 15.42 9.01
N GLY A 50 0.45 15.02 9.51
CA GLY A 50 1.74 15.46 8.99
C GLY A 50 2.02 14.88 7.61
N ASN A 51 2.62 15.69 6.75
CA ASN A 51 3.05 15.25 5.42
C ASN A 51 4.23 14.28 5.56
N VAL A 52 4.25 13.26 4.73
CA VAL A 52 5.33 12.27 4.73
C VAL A 52 6.50 12.74 3.84
N GLU A 53 7.75 12.53 4.27
CA GLU A 53 8.95 13.02 3.58
C GLU A 53 9.03 12.56 2.11
N CYS A 54 8.52 11.37 1.80
CA CYS A 54 8.53 10.84 0.43
C CYS A 54 7.54 11.53 -0.52
N SER A 55 6.60 12.33 -0.02
CA SER A 55 5.59 13.04 -0.82
C SER A 55 5.90 14.54 -0.93
N GLN A 56 7.01 14.90 -1.56
CA GLN A 56 7.46 16.30 -1.59
C GLN A 56 6.63 17.22 -2.48
N PHE A 57 5.98 16.69 -3.53
CA PHE A 57 5.22 17.52 -4.48
C PHE A 57 3.72 17.55 -4.18
N LEU A 58 3.13 16.39 -3.88
CA LEU A 58 1.71 16.27 -3.56
C LEU A 58 1.40 16.51 -2.09
N ALA A 59 2.43 16.52 -1.22
CA ALA A 59 2.27 16.80 0.20
C ALA A 59 1.27 15.86 0.89
N LEU A 60 1.31 14.57 0.55
CA LEU A 60 0.42 13.57 1.15
C LEU A 60 0.73 13.38 2.63
N ASN A 61 -0.31 13.33 3.45
CA ASN A 61 -0.22 12.91 4.85
C ASN A 61 -0.56 11.43 5.03
N LEU A 62 -0.34 10.90 6.24
CA LEU A 62 -0.54 9.47 6.55
C LEU A 62 -1.99 9.02 6.37
N ASN A 63 -2.98 9.88 6.65
CA ASN A 63 -4.40 9.57 6.37
C ASN A 63 -4.66 9.41 4.86
N GLN A 64 -3.99 10.19 4.01
CA GLN A 64 -4.10 10.10 2.56
C GLN A 64 -3.33 8.91 1.98
N ILE A 65 -2.18 8.54 2.56
CA ILE A 65 -1.48 7.29 2.24
C ILE A 65 -2.36 6.08 2.57
N ASN A 66 -3.19 6.19 3.62
CA ASN A 66 -4.19 5.20 4.00
C ASN A 66 -3.60 3.79 4.20
N SER A 67 -2.43 3.70 4.83
CA SER A 67 -1.76 2.44 5.13
C SER A 67 -1.02 2.51 6.46
N ASN A 68 -1.20 1.48 7.29
CA ASN A 68 -0.42 1.26 8.51
C ASN A 68 0.90 0.50 8.25
N ASN A 69 1.21 0.20 6.98
CA ASN A 69 2.45 -0.49 6.58
C ASN A 69 3.57 0.49 6.14
N LEU A 70 3.31 1.80 6.17
CA LEU A 70 4.37 2.78 5.96
C LEU A 70 5.33 2.75 7.16
N VAL A 71 6.63 2.75 6.88
CA VAL A 71 7.68 2.94 7.88
C VAL A 71 8.45 4.22 7.59
N ALA A 72 8.85 4.91 8.66
CA ALA A 72 9.82 5.99 8.60
C ALA A 72 11.23 5.42 8.84
N MET A 73 12.21 5.88 8.07
CA MET A 73 13.63 5.49 8.25
C MET A 73 14.53 6.72 8.42
N ASN A 74 15.83 6.51 8.59
CA ASN A 74 16.80 7.61 8.67
C ASN A 74 16.57 8.67 7.58
N HIS A 75 16.12 9.85 8.01
CA HIS A 75 15.77 10.96 7.13
C HIS A 75 16.96 11.37 6.24
N SER A 76 18.20 11.37 6.76
CA SER A 76 19.37 11.81 6.00
C SER A 76 19.66 10.89 4.80
N LEU A 77 19.29 9.60 4.89
CA LEU A 77 19.37 8.68 3.76
C LEU A 77 18.30 9.02 2.71
N ILE A 78 17.06 9.21 3.14
CA ILE A 78 15.95 9.60 2.26
C ILE A 78 16.25 10.93 1.54
N ALA A 79 16.64 11.96 2.30
CA ALA A 79 16.98 13.27 1.77
C ALA A 79 18.16 13.24 0.78
N SER A 80 19.06 12.26 0.90
CA SER A 80 20.18 12.10 -0.06
C SER A 80 19.72 11.57 -1.42
N ASN A 81 18.68 10.75 -1.46
CA ASN A 81 18.16 10.15 -2.68
C ASN A 81 16.75 9.56 -2.48
N LEU A 82 15.72 10.40 -2.67
CA LEU A 82 14.31 10.00 -2.51
C LEU A 82 13.97 8.78 -3.38
N ALA A 83 14.39 8.78 -4.65
CA ALA A 83 14.08 7.71 -5.61
C ALA A 83 14.67 6.33 -5.23
N GLN A 84 15.75 6.33 -4.46
CA GLN A 84 16.39 5.10 -3.98
C GLN A 84 15.60 4.45 -2.85
N TYR A 85 14.94 5.23 -1.99
CA TYR A 85 14.34 4.71 -0.75
C TYR A 85 12.83 4.79 -0.71
N CYS A 86 12.22 5.88 -1.18
CA CYS A 86 10.79 6.08 -1.12
C CYS A 86 10.03 5.01 -1.88
N GLY A 87 9.02 4.45 -1.24
CA GLY A 87 8.18 3.41 -1.81
C GLY A 87 8.77 2.00 -1.77
N ARG A 88 10.05 1.85 -1.40
CA ARG A 88 10.74 0.56 -1.44
C ARG A 88 10.28 -0.36 -0.33
N GLN A 89 10.15 -1.63 -0.67
CA GLN A 89 9.82 -2.71 0.23
C GLN A 89 10.85 -2.81 1.35
N VAL A 90 10.36 -3.01 2.57
CA VAL A 90 11.16 -3.32 3.74
C VAL A 90 10.77 -4.70 4.27
N VAL A 91 11.74 -5.60 4.36
CA VAL A 91 11.59 -6.86 5.08
C VAL A 91 12.14 -6.64 6.48
N VAL A 92 11.26 -6.64 7.47
CA VAL A 92 11.61 -6.47 8.89
C VAL A 92 11.64 -7.82 9.57
N SER A 93 12.66 -8.06 10.38
CA SER A 93 12.83 -9.30 11.15
C SER A 93 12.92 -9.02 12.64
N VAL A 94 12.26 -9.86 13.45
CA VAL A 94 12.35 -9.87 14.91
C VAL A 94 12.95 -11.21 15.33
N ASN A 95 14.01 -11.19 16.15
CA ASN A 95 14.74 -12.41 16.54
C ASN A 95 15.16 -13.29 15.34
N GLY A 96 15.51 -12.65 14.22
CA GLY A 96 15.92 -13.33 12.98
C GLY A 96 14.76 -13.90 12.15
N VAL A 97 13.50 -13.74 12.56
CA VAL A 97 12.33 -14.18 11.80
C VAL A 97 11.74 -13.01 11.03
N ALA A 98 11.71 -13.12 9.70
CA ALA A 98 11.12 -12.11 8.84
C ALA A 98 9.60 -12.05 8.97
N SER A 99 9.06 -10.83 9.04
CA SER A 99 7.64 -10.56 8.96
C SER A 99 7.10 -10.79 7.55
N SER A 100 5.85 -11.23 7.45
CA SER A 100 5.11 -11.31 6.18
C SER A 100 4.48 -9.98 5.77
N THR A 101 4.49 -8.96 6.64
CA THR A 101 3.86 -7.67 6.35
C THR A 101 4.65 -6.93 5.26
N PRO A 102 3.99 -6.44 4.19
CA PRO A 102 4.66 -5.73 3.10
C PRO A 102 4.89 -4.26 3.48
N PHE A 103 5.89 -4.01 4.33
CA PHE A 103 6.27 -2.65 4.72
C PHE A 103 6.90 -1.90 3.56
N PHE A 104 6.73 -0.58 3.54
CA PHE A 104 7.41 0.29 2.59
C PHE A 104 7.87 1.60 3.24
N ILE A 105 8.97 2.15 2.75
CA ILE A 105 9.48 3.45 3.23
C ILE A 105 8.58 4.55 2.69
N GLY A 106 8.09 5.43 3.56
CA GLY A 106 7.32 6.60 3.13
C GLY A 106 7.65 7.89 3.86
N ASP A 107 8.40 7.84 4.96
CA ASP A 107 8.64 9.02 5.78
C ASP A 107 10.04 9.04 6.43
N GLY A 108 10.40 10.19 6.96
CA GLY A 108 11.67 10.48 7.59
C GLY A 108 11.62 10.40 9.11
N CYS A 109 12.66 9.84 9.70
CA CYS A 109 12.87 9.79 11.13
C CYS A 109 14.29 10.27 11.47
N GLU A 110 14.37 11.42 12.14
CA GLU A 110 15.64 12.05 12.54
C GLU A 110 16.46 11.14 13.45
N ARG A 111 15.83 10.65 14.54
CA ARG A 111 16.51 9.80 15.53
C ARG A 111 16.90 8.43 14.98
N CYS A 112 16.28 7.99 13.88
CA CYS A 112 16.58 6.72 13.22
C CYS A 112 17.93 6.73 12.51
N GLY A 113 18.56 7.90 12.35
CA GLY A 113 19.91 8.05 11.82
C GLY A 113 21.00 8.21 12.87
N THR A 114 20.67 8.22 14.15
CA THR A 114 21.60 8.58 15.23
C THR A 114 21.69 7.49 16.30
N GLY A 115 22.73 7.52 17.12
CA GLY A 115 22.92 6.54 18.20
C GLY A 115 23.65 5.26 17.77
N SER A 116 23.58 4.23 18.62
CA SER A 116 24.26 2.94 18.41
C SER A 116 23.26 1.83 18.15
N SER A 117 23.50 1.01 17.13
CA SER A 117 22.67 -0.15 16.78
C SER A 117 22.98 -1.40 17.58
N THR A 118 24.03 -1.37 18.41
CA THR A 118 24.50 -2.50 19.23
C THR A 118 24.61 -2.14 20.72
N GLY A 119 24.19 -0.93 21.08
CA GLY A 119 24.18 -0.42 22.45
C GLY A 119 22.89 -0.76 23.20
N PRO A 120 22.75 -0.27 24.45
CA PRO A 120 21.44 -0.21 25.09
C PRO A 120 20.53 0.81 24.39
N TRP A 121 19.22 0.59 24.49
CA TRP A 121 18.19 1.50 24.00
C TRP A 121 18.44 2.94 24.49
N ASN A 122 18.36 3.90 23.56
CA ASN A 122 18.46 5.33 23.84
C ASN A 122 17.32 6.09 23.15
N PRO A 123 16.40 6.71 23.89
CA PRO A 123 15.27 7.42 23.28
C PRO A 123 15.68 8.64 22.45
N SER A 124 16.90 9.17 22.64
CA SER A 124 17.44 10.30 21.88
C SER A 124 18.16 9.89 20.59
N GLY A 125 18.44 8.60 20.39
CA GLY A 125 19.14 8.07 19.22
C GLY A 125 18.87 6.59 19.06
N ALA A 126 17.99 6.29 18.11
CA ALA A 126 17.32 5.01 17.96
C ALA A 126 17.51 4.51 16.53
N PRO A 127 18.73 4.10 16.14
CA PRO A 127 18.99 3.71 14.77
C PRO A 127 18.05 2.56 14.41
N GLY A 128 17.23 2.73 13.37
CA GLY A 128 15.98 1.97 13.34
C GLY A 128 14.95 2.40 12.32
N LEU A 129 13.71 1.98 12.59
CA LEU A 129 12.52 2.28 11.82
C LEU A 129 11.38 2.70 12.77
N ASP A 130 10.61 3.71 12.39
CA ASP A 130 9.40 4.13 13.11
C ASP A 130 8.15 3.69 12.32
N PHE A 131 7.29 2.92 12.97
CA PHE A 131 6.14 2.22 12.37
C PHE A 131 4.82 2.88 12.74
N SER A 132 3.71 2.34 12.20
CA SER A 132 2.43 2.49 12.88
C SER A 132 2.42 1.68 14.19
N PHE A 133 1.60 2.09 15.16
CA PHE A 133 1.46 1.33 16.41
C PHE A 133 0.98 -0.11 16.14
N SER A 134 -0.07 -0.28 15.34
CA SER A 134 -0.61 -1.61 15.02
C SER A 134 0.42 -2.50 14.34
N ALA A 135 1.24 -1.96 13.42
CA ALA A 135 2.30 -2.70 12.78
C ALA A 135 3.38 -3.17 13.78
N LEU A 136 3.86 -2.26 14.64
CA LEU A 136 4.89 -2.62 15.62
C LEU A 136 4.36 -3.63 16.65
N SER A 137 3.13 -3.44 17.10
CA SER A 137 2.46 -4.34 18.04
C SER A 137 2.26 -5.74 17.44
N ALA A 138 1.95 -5.83 16.14
CA ALA A 138 1.85 -7.10 15.43
C ALA A 138 3.21 -7.81 15.27
N LEU A 139 4.32 -7.06 15.14
CA LEU A 139 5.66 -7.62 15.14
C LEU A 139 6.05 -8.16 16.52
N ASN A 140 5.68 -7.45 17.59
CA ASN A 140 5.90 -7.86 18.97
C ASN A 140 5.00 -7.08 19.93
N GLY A 141 4.17 -7.80 20.69
CA GLY A 141 3.17 -7.22 21.60
C GLY A 141 3.73 -6.42 22.79
N GLN A 142 5.05 -6.34 22.97
CA GLN A 142 5.69 -5.48 23.98
C GLN A 142 5.94 -4.05 23.49
N ALA A 143 5.65 -3.74 22.23
CA ALA A 143 5.77 -2.41 21.62
C ALA A 143 5.27 -1.27 22.54
N CYS A 144 4.09 -1.45 23.13
CA CYS A 144 3.47 -0.47 24.01
C CYS A 144 4.20 -0.30 25.35
N ASN A 145 4.57 -1.41 25.98
CA ASN A 145 5.14 -1.43 27.33
C ASN A 145 6.59 -0.93 27.34
N GLN A 146 7.33 -1.21 26.27
CA GLN A 146 8.76 -0.88 26.15
C GLN A 146 8.99 0.38 25.31
N GLY A 147 8.01 0.80 24.51
CA GLY A 147 8.14 1.92 23.55
C GLY A 147 9.06 1.61 22.36
N HIS A 148 9.66 0.42 22.32
CA HIS A 148 10.57 -0.04 21.27
C HIS A 148 10.63 -1.57 21.26
N ILE A 149 11.16 -2.14 20.17
CA ILE A 149 11.55 -3.55 20.05
C ILE A 149 12.85 -3.65 19.26
N ASP A 150 13.63 -4.72 19.46
CA ASP A 150 14.81 -4.99 18.64
C ASP A 150 14.42 -5.56 17.28
N ILE A 151 14.97 -5.01 16.20
CA ILE A 151 14.73 -5.44 14.81
C ILE A 151 16.02 -5.49 13.99
N SER A 152 15.95 -6.27 12.92
CA SER A 152 16.79 -6.06 11.74
C SER A 152 15.91 -5.85 10.51
N TRP A 153 16.44 -5.21 9.48
CA TRP A 153 15.69 -4.98 8.26
C TRP A 153 16.57 -5.00 7.00
N GLN A 154 15.92 -5.30 5.88
CA GLN A 154 16.46 -5.16 4.55
C GLN A 154 15.50 -4.30 3.72
N VAL A 155 16.04 -3.32 3.02
CA VAL A 155 15.33 -2.57 1.98
C VAL A 155 15.63 -3.23 0.65
N LEU A 156 14.59 -3.62 -0.07
CA LEU A 156 14.70 -4.29 -1.35
C LEU A 156 14.48 -3.29 -2.48
N ASP A 157 15.09 -3.53 -3.64
CA ASP A 157 14.80 -2.79 -4.89
C ASP A 157 13.46 -3.23 -5.50
N THR A 158 12.41 -3.25 -4.69
CA THR A 158 11.04 -3.53 -5.10
C THR A 158 10.20 -2.38 -4.60
N THR A 159 9.53 -1.68 -5.50
CA THR A 159 8.60 -0.63 -5.13
C THR A 159 7.26 -1.25 -4.78
N LEU A 160 6.73 -0.91 -3.60
CA LEU A 160 5.38 -1.27 -3.16
C LEU A 160 4.44 -0.07 -3.14
N PHE A 161 4.98 1.15 -3.15
CA PHE A 161 4.19 2.38 -3.21
C PHE A 161 4.88 3.40 -4.10
N ASP A 162 4.24 3.85 -5.17
CA ASP A 162 4.76 4.94 -5.99
C ASP A 162 4.47 6.27 -5.29
N PHE A 163 5.54 6.91 -4.87
CA PHE A 163 5.51 8.32 -4.55
C PHE A 163 5.87 9.10 -5.80
N ASP A 164 5.33 10.31 -5.92
CA ASP A 164 5.79 11.27 -6.90
C ASP A 164 7.18 11.80 -6.51
N SER A 165 8.20 10.96 -6.40
CA SER A 165 9.53 11.36 -5.94
C SER A 165 10.43 11.88 -7.07
N ASN A 166 9.94 11.84 -8.32
CA ASN A 166 10.74 12.11 -9.52
C ASN A 166 10.10 13.07 -10.54
N ALA A 167 8.78 13.34 -10.53
CA ALA A 167 8.15 14.31 -11.45
C ALA A 167 6.66 14.62 -11.15
N PRO A 168 6.29 15.87 -10.77
CA PRO A 168 4.93 16.28 -10.47
C PRO A 168 3.85 15.71 -11.42
N GLY A 169 2.85 15.04 -10.86
CA GLY A 169 1.65 14.60 -11.57
C GLY A 169 1.67 13.17 -12.09
N GLN A 170 2.61 12.33 -11.65
CA GLN A 170 2.49 10.88 -11.81
C GLN A 170 1.42 10.30 -10.86
N PRO A 171 0.71 9.21 -11.25
CA PRO A 171 -0.11 8.46 -10.33
C PRO A 171 0.72 8.02 -9.11
N TRP A 172 0.14 8.15 -7.92
CA TRP A 172 0.75 7.71 -6.66
C TRP A 172 -0.14 6.65 -6.01
N GLY A 173 0.44 5.79 -5.19
CA GLY A 173 -0.30 4.73 -4.52
C GLY A 173 0.41 3.38 -4.53
N PRO A 174 -0.23 2.33 -3.99
CA PRO A 174 0.34 0.98 -3.99
C PRO A 174 0.63 0.45 -5.40
N VAL A 175 1.81 -0.16 -5.58
CA VAL A 175 2.20 -0.80 -6.84
C VAL A 175 1.57 -2.18 -6.92
N SER A 176 0.80 -2.43 -7.97
CA SER A 176 0.29 -3.78 -8.27
C SER A 176 1.44 -4.62 -8.82
N GLY A 177 1.78 -5.72 -8.14
CA GLY A 177 3.06 -6.42 -8.27
C GLY A 177 3.56 -6.68 -9.70
N GLY A 178 4.72 -6.08 -10.00
CA GLY A 178 5.71 -6.58 -10.96
C GLY A 178 5.75 -5.89 -12.32
N SER A 179 6.67 -4.92 -12.49
CA SER A 179 7.68 -4.86 -13.57
C SER A 179 8.49 -3.56 -13.52
N ASN A 180 9.81 -3.74 -13.66
CA ASN A 180 10.88 -2.81 -14.07
C ASN A 180 10.45 -1.48 -14.76
N PRO A 181 11.17 -0.35 -14.56
CA PRO A 181 10.90 0.90 -15.25
C PRO A 181 11.42 0.81 -16.69
N GLY A 182 10.50 0.73 -17.65
CA GLY A 182 10.84 0.58 -19.06
C GLY A 182 9.75 1.12 -19.98
N ASN A 183 9.80 2.44 -20.20
CA ASN A 183 9.42 3.16 -21.42
C ASN A 183 8.42 2.49 -22.39
N GLY A 184 7.22 3.09 -22.52
CA GLY A 184 6.55 3.21 -23.81
C GLY A 184 5.14 2.64 -23.92
N GLY A 185 4.14 3.53 -23.85
CA GLY A 185 2.99 3.52 -24.76
C GLY A 185 1.85 2.54 -24.46
N GLY A 186 0.79 3.06 -23.85
CA GLY A 186 -0.52 2.40 -23.77
C GLY A 186 -1.22 2.73 -22.46
N ASP A 187 -1.84 3.91 -22.40
CA ASP A 187 -2.72 4.36 -21.32
C ASP A 187 -3.80 3.32 -21.00
N PRO A 188 -3.83 2.72 -19.78
CA PRO A 188 -5.01 2.07 -19.24
C PRO A 188 -5.69 3.09 -18.34
N GLY A 189 -6.82 3.63 -18.81
CA GLY A 189 -7.52 4.76 -18.20
C GLY A 189 -7.64 4.72 -16.67
N SER A 190 -7.62 5.91 -16.08
CA SER A 190 -7.75 6.14 -14.63
C SER A 190 -8.88 5.32 -14.02
N CYS A 191 -8.53 4.42 -13.12
CA CYS A 191 -9.44 3.62 -12.33
C CYS A 191 -9.48 4.15 -10.89
N THR A 192 -10.64 4.13 -10.24
CA THR A 192 -10.78 4.56 -8.84
C THR A 192 -10.13 3.60 -7.83
N TRP A 193 -9.98 2.32 -8.21
CA TRP A 193 -9.38 1.28 -7.38
C TRP A 193 -8.14 0.66 -8.05
N ALA A 194 -6.97 1.08 -7.57
CA ALA A 194 -5.68 0.59 -8.05
C ALA A 194 -5.55 -0.93 -7.86
N GLY A 195 -5.12 -1.63 -8.92
CA GLY A 195 -5.00 -3.08 -8.95
C GLY A 195 -6.24 -3.83 -9.45
N HIS A 196 -7.33 -3.11 -9.69
CA HIS A 196 -8.63 -3.65 -10.17
C HIS A 196 -9.04 -3.00 -11.51
N CYS A 197 -8.09 -2.39 -12.19
CA CYS A 197 -8.27 -1.64 -13.44
C CYS A 197 -8.36 -2.55 -14.67
N GLN A 198 -8.57 -2.00 -15.86
CA GLN A 198 -8.66 -2.81 -17.08
C GLN A 198 -7.38 -3.67 -17.27
N GLY A 199 -7.55 -4.98 -17.41
CA GLY A 199 -6.47 -5.97 -17.49
C GLY A 199 -6.01 -6.54 -16.13
N ALA A 200 -6.52 -6.04 -15.01
CA ALA A 200 -6.31 -6.63 -13.69
C ALA A 200 -6.90 -8.03 -13.62
N SER A 201 -6.30 -8.90 -12.81
CA SER A 201 -6.84 -10.24 -12.56
C SER A 201 -8.06 -10.15 -11.64
N CYS A 202 -9.11 -10.90 -11.94
CA CYS A 202 -10.36 -10.89 -11.18
C CYS A 202 -10.94 -12.30 -11.09
N SER A 203 -11.79 -12.53 -10.09
CA SER A 203 -12.56 -13.77 -9.93
C SER A 203 -14.07 -13.54 -10.07
N SER A 204 -14.51 -12.30 -9.85
CA SER A 204 -15.87 -11.80 -9.93
C SER A 204 -15.88 -10.32 -10.30
N ASP A 205 -17.03 -9.77 -10.69
CA ASP A 205 -17.16 -8.36 -11.10
C ASP A 205 -16.82 -7.37 -9.97
N ASP A 206 -17.01 -7.79 -8.70
CA ASP A 206 -16.63 -7.01 -7.52
C ASP A 206 -15.11 -6.89 -7.33
N ASP A 207 -14.30 -7.62 -8.12
CA ASP A 207 -12.84 -7.50 -8.15
C ASP A 207 -12.38 -6.47 -9.20
N CYS A 208 -13.29 -5.66 -9.75
CA CYS A 208 -12.99 -4.68 -10.79
C CYS A 208 -13.39 -3.26 -10.39
N SER A 209 -12.58 -2.29 -10.80
CA SER A 209 -12.75 -0.86 -10.53
C SER A 209 -13.81 -0.25 -11.45
N ASP A 210 -14.49 0.77 -10.94
CA ASP A 210 -15.45 1.58 -11.71
C ASP A 210 -16.57 0.73 -12.34
N SER A 211 -16.73 0.80 -13.65
CA SER A 211 -17.73 0.07 -14.44
C SER A 211 -17.16 -1.18 -15.13
N LEU A 212 -15.94 -1.59 -14.79
CA LEU A 212 -15.32 -2.76 -15.38
C LEU A 212 -15.93 -4.05 -14.83
N VAL A 213 -16.00 -5.08 -15.65
CA VAL A 213 -16.50 -6.41 -15.26
C VAL A 213 -15.41 -7.46 -15.38
N CYS A 214 -15.55 -8.54 -14.62
CA CYS A 214 -14.61 -9.65 -14.68
C CYS A 214 -14.92 -10.59 -15.84
N SER A 215 -14.20 -10.41 -16.95
CA SER A 215 -14.33 -11.24 -18.15
C SER A 215 -13.10 -12.11 -18.34
N SER A 216 -13.29 -13.43 -18.38
CA SER A 216 -12.19 -14.40 -18.56
C SER A 216 -11.04 -14.25 -17.55
N GLY A 217 -11.37 -13.93 -16.30
CA GLY A 217 -10.40 -13.71 -15.23
C GLY A 217 -9.65 -12.38 -15.33
N LYS A 218 -10.13 -11.45 -16.16
CA LYS A 218 -9.57 -10.11 -16.33
C LYS A 218 -10.64 -9.01 -16.31
N CYS A 219 -10.36 -7.91 -15.62
CA CYS A 219 -11.23 -6.73 -15.64
C CYS A 219 -11.23 -6.13 -17.05
N SER A 220 -12.41 -5.97 -17.66
CA SER A 220 -12.55 -5.48 -19.03
C SER A 220 -13.75 -4.55 -19.17
N THR A 221 -13.67 -3.65 -20.15
CA THR A 221 -14.82 -2.89 -20.66
C THR A 221 -15.74 -3.76 -21.51
N ASP A 222 -15.26 -4.94 -21.93
CA ASP A 222 -16.07 -5.96 -22.61
C ASP A 222 -16.94 -6.72 -21.61
N SER A 223 -18.03 -6.07 -21.20
CA SER A 223 -19.30 -6.79 -21.14
C SER A 223 -19.79 -6.94 -22.56
N GLY A 224 -19.81 -8.17 -23.06
CA GLY A 224 -20.77 -8.52 -24.10
C GLY A 224 -22.17 -8.13 -23.60
N SER A 225 -22.67 -6.99 -24.08
CA SER A 225 -24.04 -6.48 -23.95
C SER A 225 -24.62 -6.35 -22.53
N GLY A 226 -24.62 -5.12 -22.01
CA GLY A 226 -25.39 -4.71 -20.84
C GLY A 226 -25.30 -3.20 -20.62
N GLY A 227 -25.70 -2.42 -21.62
CA GLY A 227 -25.40 -0.99 -21.74
C GLY A 227 -25.89 -0.10 -20.59
N SER A 228 -25.06 0.87 -20.21
CA SER A 228 -25.52 2.13 -19.65
C SER A 228 -25.14 3.24 -20.65
N ALA A 229 -26.11 3.52 -21.51
CA ALA A 229 -26.17 4.73 -22.32
C ALA A 229 -26.24 5.97 -21.40
N PRO A 230 -25.95 7.19 -21.90
CA PRO A 230 -25.88 8.40 -21.06
C PRO A 230 -27.22 8.61 -20.31
N PRO A 231 -27.19 9.28 -19.15
CA PRO A 231 -28.32 9.28 -18.22
C PRO A 231 -29.58 9.77 -18.94
N ALA A 232 -30.57 8.89 -19.06
CA ALA A 232 -31.94 9.31 -19.30
C ALA A 232 -32.32 10.16 -18.08
N THR A 233 -32.68 11.42 -18.31
CA THR A 233 -33.16 12.33 -17.27
C THR A 233 -34.47 11.77 -16.71
N CYS A 234 -34.38 11.02 -15.61
CA CYS A 234 -35.52 10.53 -14.88
C CYS A 234 -35.58 11.22 -13.51
N THR A 235 -36.80 11.42 -12.99
CA THR A 235 -37.02 12.17 -11.74
C THR A 235 -36.38 11.47 -10.53
N TRP A 236 -36.24 10.14 -10.56
CA TRP A 236 -35.64 9.35 -9.49
C TRP A 236 -34.42 8.55 -9.96
N ALA A 237 -33.23 9.05 -9.61
CA ALA A 237 -31.95 8.39 -9.90
C ALA A 237 -31.92 6.96 -9.33
N GLY A 238 -31.55 6.00 -10.18
CA GLY A 238 -31.57 4.57 -9.85
C GLY A 238 -32.84 3.83 -10.29
N HIS A 239 -33.89 4.55 -10.73
CA HIS A 239 -35.19 4.00 -11.14
C HIS A 239 -35.56 4.36 -12.59
N CYS A 240 -34.57 4.68 -13.41
CA CYS A 240 -34.76 5.05 -14.82
C CYS A 240 -34.97 3.82 -15.72
N LEU A 241 -35.20 4.06 -17.02
CA LEU A 241 -35.31 3.01 -18.04
C LEU A 241 -34.14 2.01 -17.95
N GLY A 242 -34.44 0.72 -17.79
CA GLY A 242 -33.45 -0.36 -17.62
C GLY A 242 -32.97 -0.60 -16.18
N ALA A 243 -33.41 0.20 -15.20
CA ALA A 243 -33.19 -0.08 -13.79
C ALA A 243 -33.92 -1.36 -13.36
N SER A 244 -33.37 -2.04 -12.36
CA SER A 244 -34.00 -3.22 -11.77
C SER A 244 -35.22 -2.82 -10.93
N CYS A 245 -36.32 -3.56 -11.05
CA CYS A 245 -37.56 -3.30 -10.32
C CYS A 245 -38.19 -4.62 -9.86
N SER A 246 -38.99 -4.57 -8.79
CA SER A 246 -39.76 -5.73 -8.29
C SER A 246 -41.27 -5.50 -8.42
N THR A 247 -41.69 -4.24 -8.42
CA THR A 247 -43.07 -3.77 -8.49
C THR A 247 -43.15 -2.52 -9.36
N GLU A 248 -44.37 -2.15 -9.78
CA GLU A 248 -44.60 -0.98 -10.64
C GLU A 248 -44.16 0.35 -10.01
N ASP A 249 -44.14 0.43 -8.68
CA ASP A 249 -43.74 1.64 -7.93
C ASP A 249 -42.21 1.81 -7.83
N ASP A 250 -41.43 0.85 -8.34
CA ASP A 250 -39.97 0.91 -8.35
C ASP A 250 -39.42 1.62 -9.60
N CYS A 251 -40.26 2.29 -10.39
CA CYS A 251 -39.87 2.93 -11.64
C CYS A 251 -40.21 4.43 -11.65
N SER A 252 -39.30 5.24 -12.20
CA SER A 252 -39.46 6.70 -12.29
C SER A 252 -40.44 7.10 -13.38
N ASP A 253 -41.11 8.23 -13.17
CA ASP A 253 -41.99 8.90 -14.13
C ASP A 253 -43.17 8.01 -14.56
N SER A 254 -43.30 7.71 -15.85
CA SER A 254 -44.38 6.88 -16.41
C SER A 254 -43.94 5.45 -16.74
N LEU A 255 -42.77 5.02 -16.24
CA LEU A 255 -42.20 3.70 -16.53
C LEU A 255 -42.88 2.61 -15.70
N VAL A 256 -42.95 1.40 -16.25
CA VAL A 256 -43.55 0.21 -15.64
C VAL A 256 -42.53 -0.90 -15.48
N CYS A 257 -42.71 -1.75 -14.46
CA CYS A 257 -41.82 -2.84 -14.15
C CYS A 257 -42.14 -4.08 -14.99
N THR A 258 -41.44 -4.26 -16.10
CA THR A 258 -41.62 -5.41 -16.99
C THR A 258 -40.41 -6.33 -16.92
N ASN A 259 -40.65 -7.61 -16.59
CA ASN A 259 -39.59 -8.64 -16.49
C ASN A 259 -38.42 -8.23 -15.56
N GLY A 260 -38.75 -7.55 -14.46
CA GLY A 260 -37.77 -7.09 -13.47
C GLY A 260 -36.94 -5.88 -13.91
N LYS A 261 -37.36 -5.17 -14.97
CA LYS A 261 -36.71 -3.97 -15.48
C LYS A 261 -37.71 -2.86 -15.80
N CYS A 262 -37.37 -1.61 -15.48
CA CYS A 262 -38.20 -0.45 -15.84
C CYS A 262 -38.23 -0.24 -17.36
N SER A 263 -39.42 -0.24 -17.95
CA SER A 263 -39.68 -0.08 -19.39
C SER A 263 -40.78 0.94 -19.66
N ASN A 264 -40.89 1.41 -20.91
CA ASN A 264 -42.07 2.17 -21.36
C ASN A 264 -43.29 1.27 -21.52
#